data_AF-A0A9P5M9Z3-F1
#
_entry.id   AF-A0A9P5M9Z3-F1
#
_cell.length_a   1.000
_cell.length_b   1.000
_cell.length_c   1.000
_cell.angle_alpha   90.00
_cell.angle_beta   90.00
_cell.angle_gamma   90.00
#
_symmetry.space_group_name_H-M   'P 1'
#
loop_
_entity.id
_entity.type
_entity.pdbx_description
1 polymer ?
#
loop_
_entity_poly.entity_id
_entity_poly.type
_entity_poly.pdbx_seq_one_letter_code
_entity_poly.pdbx_strand_id
1 'polypeptide(L)'
;MSSFDKIIRQVNAALEVLETSVPKTFDQKQCYLTVHPTSARREFLNTLEQQHTRVRKRVLKVHRLWKKLESIEQTLMAEADQVVGCVLPVYCLPDEILRMIFSWAIIPDMTWINQVPAAESAANLAKVCHQWRDVAYAYSELWTTISTTLPELHYIASVLPRSLG
;
A
#
# COMPACT_ATOMS: atom_id res chain seq x y z
N MET A 1 -22.15 -3.81 17.01
CA MET A 1 -21.96 -3.32 15.62
C MET A 1 -20.59 -2.70 15.55
N SER A 2 -19.73 -3.18 14.67
CA SER A 2 -18.32 -2.76 14.57
C SER A 2 -18.23 -1.32 14.06
N SER A 3 -17.23 -0.56 14.52
CA SER A 3 -16.90 0.78 13.98
C SER A 3 -16.78 0.75 12.45
N PHE A 4 -16.26 -0.36 11.93
CA PHE A 4 -16.08 -0.64 10.51
C PHE A 4 -17.41 -0.68 9.72
N ASP A 5 -18.46 -1.28 10.28
CA ASP A 5 -19.79 -1.35 9.63
C ASP A 5 -20.39 0.04 9.43
N LYS A 6 -20.08 0.95 10.36
CA LYS A 6 -20.55 2.35 10.31
C LYS A 6 -19.84 3.12 9.19
N ILE A 7 -18.55 2.86 8.98
CA ILE A 7 -17.74 3.49 7.93
C ILE A 7 -18.17 2.99 6.55
N ILE A 8 -18.36 1.67 6.37
CA ILE A 8 -18.85 1.10 5.11
C ILE A 8 -20.19 1.71 4.71
N ARG A 9 -21.12 1.86 5.67
CA ARG A 9 -22.42 2.51 5.40
C ARG A 9 -22.27 3.98 4.97
N GLN A 10 -21.33 4.72 5.57
CA GLN A 10 -21.08 6.11 5.19
C GLN A 10 -20.45 6.24 3.80
N VAL A 11 -19.52 5.35 3.44
CA VAL A 11 -18.89 5.33 2.11
C VAL A 11 -19.91 4.99 1.03
N ASN A 12 -20.72 3.95 1.26
CA ASN A 12 -21.76 3.54 0.29
C ASN A 12 -22.81 4.64 0.09
N ALA A 13 -23.25 5.30 1.17
CA ALA A 13 -24.17 6.43 1.08
C ALA A 13 -23.56 7.62 0.30
N ALA A 14 -22.26 7.89 0.46
CA ALA A 14 -21.57 8.94 -0.29
C ALA A 14 -21.45 8.60 -1.79
N LEU A 15 -21.21 7.33 -2.12
CA LEU A 15 -21.15 6.81 -3.49
C LEU A 15 -22.50 6.95 -4.21
N GLU A 16 -23.61 6.56 -3.58
CA GLU A 16 -24.95 6.73 -4.15
C GLU A 16 -25.30 8.20 -4.41
N VAL A 17 -24.89 9.11 -3.50
CA VAL A 17 -25.07 10.56 -3.68
C VAL A 17 -24.22 11.09 -4.85
N LEU A 18 -23.04 10.52 -5.09
CA LEU A 18 -22.18 10.90 -6.22
C LEU A 18 -22.76 10.40 -7.55
N GLU A 19 -23.18 9.14 -7.62
CA GLU A 19 -23.78 8.54 -8.82
C GLU A 19 -25.08 9.25 -9.24
N THR A 20 -25.91 9.64 -8.28
CA THR A 20 -27.14 10.42 -8.54
C THR A 20 -26.86 11.90 -8.86
N SER A 21 -25.72 12.44 -8.44
CA SER A 21 -25.35 13.85 -8.68
C SER A 21 -24.61 14.07 -10.00
N VAL A 22 -24.20 13.02 -10.73
CA VAL A 22 -23.54 13.10 -12.04
C VAL A 22 -24.54 12.72 -13.14
N PRO A 23 -25.15 13.68 -13.87
CA PRO A 23 -26.02 13.38 -14.99
C PRO A 23 -25.19 12.78 -16.13
N LYS A 24 -25.70 11.68 -16.71
CA LYS A 24 -25.07 10.90 -17.78
C LYS A 24 -25.03 11.59 -19.15
N THR A 25 -25.40 12.85 -19.27
CA THR A 25 -25.48 13.53 -20.57
C THR A 25 -25.06 14.99 -20.44
N PHE A 26 -23.87 15.29 -20.95
CA PHE A 26 -23.56 16.62 -21.46
C PHE A 26 -24.03 16.61 -22.93
N ASP A 27 -25.33 16.80 -23.13
CA ASP A 27 -25.88 16.86 -24.49
C ASP A 27 -25.44 18.19 -25.11
N GLN A 28 -24.36 18.13 -25.88
CA GLN A 28 -23.63 19.24 -26.48
C GLN A 28 -24.41 19.76 -27.70
N LYS A 29 -25.65 20.23 -27.50
CA LYS A 29 -26.35 20.98 -28.54
C LYS A 29 -25.77 22.39 -28.62
N GLN A 30 -24.88 22.55 -29.58
CA GLN A 30 -24.33 23.82 -30.07
C GLN A 30 -25.44 24.87 -30.23
N CYS A 31 -25.36 25.95 -29.45
CA CYS A 31 -26.12 27.17 -29.73
C CYS A 31 -25.38 27.94 -30.84
N TYR A 32 -25.85 27.78 -32.07
CA TYR A 32 -25.44 28.61 -33.19
C TYR A 32 -25.84 30.06 -32.92
N LEU A 33 -24.90 30.99 -33.13
CA LEU A 33 -25.08 32.43 -32.96
C LEU A 33 -25.99 32.99 -34.07
N THR A 34 -27.30 32.98 -33.87
CA THR A 34 -28.22 33.85 -34.61
C THR A 34 -28.31 35.20 -33.91
N VAL A 35 -28.14 36.28 -34.67
CA VAL A 35 -28.22 37.67 -34.17
C VAL A 35 -29.64 37.93 -33.67
N HIS A 36 -29.85 37.75 -32.37
CA HIS A 36 -31.13 37.98 -31.71
C HIS A 36 -31.29 39.45 -31.29
N PRO A 37 -32.53 39.98 -31.27
CA PRO A 37 -32.84 41.31 -30.74
C PRO A 37 -32.32 41.46 -29.30
N THR A 38 -31.96 42.69 -28.91
CA THR A 38 -31.27 43.05 -27.65
C THR A 38 -31.90 42.47 -26.37
N SER A 39 -33.20 42.19 -26.39
CA SER A 39 -33.95 41.51 -25.33
C SER A 39 -33.54 40.03 -25.17
N ALA A 40 -33.56 39.26 -26.27
CA ALA A 40 -33.24 37.83 -26.27
C ALA A 40 -31.76 37.54 -25.96
N ARG A 41 -30.85 38.48 -26.27
CA ARG A 41 -29.44 38.40 -25.82
C ARG A 41 -29.31 38.47 -24.30
N ARG A 42 -30.10 39.32 -23.63
CA ARG A 42 -30.05 39.48 -22.16
C ARG A 42 -30.57 38.23 -21.45
N GLU A 43 -31.67 37.67 -21.93
CA GLU A 43 -32.25 36.44 -21.40
C GLU A 43 -31.31 35.23 -21.56
N PHE A 44 -30.64 35.13 -22.72
CA PHE A 44 -29.63 34.12 -22.96
C PHE A 44 -28.43 34.24 -22.01
N LEU A 45 -27.89 35.44 -21.83
CA LEU A 45 -26.78 35.68 -20.89
C LEU A 45 -27.16 35.32 -19.44
N ASN A 46 -28.35 35.72 -18.99
CA ASN A 46 -28.86 35.35 -17.66
C ASN A 46 -28.98 33.82 -17.52
N THR A 47 -29.43 33.13 -18.57
CA THR A 47 -29.53 31.66 -18.58
C THR A 47 -28.15 31.01 -18.47
N LEU A 48 -27.16 31.51 -19.22
CA LEU A 48 -25.78 31.03 -19.12
C LEU A 48 -25.17 31.27 -17.75
N GLU A 49 -25.38 32.43 -17.15
CA GLU A 49 -24.91 32.73 -15.78
C GLU A 49 -25.57 31.80 -14.75
N GLN A 50 -26.86 31.52 -14.89
CA GLN A 50 -27.56 30.54 -14.05
C GLN A 50 -27.01 29.12 -14.23
N GLN A 51 -26.71 28.70 -15.47
CA GLN A 51 -26.10 27.40 -15.72
C GLN A 51 -24.69 27.32 -15.13
N HIS A 52 -23.86 28.36 -15.34
CA HIS A 52 -22.51 28.44 -14.80
C HIS A 52 -22.51 28.40 -13.26
N THR A 53 -23.40 29.15 -12.60
CA THR A 53 -23.54 29.10 -11.14
C THR A 53 -24.02 27.75 -10.63
N ARG A 54 -24.94 27.08 -11.34
CA ARG A 54 -25.39 25.71 -11.02
C ARG A 54 -24.24 24.71 -11.11
N VAL A 55 -23.47 24.73 -12.20
CA VAL A 55 -22.31 23.85 -12.38
C VAL A 55 -21.25 24.11 -11.31
N ARG A 56 -20.93 25.39 -11.06
CA ARG A 56 -19.96 25.77 -10.01
C ARG A 56 -20.36 25.26 -8.63
N LYS A 57 -21.65 25.35 -8.27
CA LYS A 57 -22.16 24.78 -6.99
C LYS A 57 -21.95 23.27 -6.92
N ARG A 58 -22.15 22.55 -8.03
CA ARG A 58 -21.95 21.10 -8.09
C ARG A 58 -20.48 20.71 -7.98
N VAL A 59 -19.58 21.42 -8.67
CA VAL A 59 -18.12 21.24 -8.54
C VAL A 59 -17.67 21.43 -7.09
N LEU A 60 -18.15 22.50 -6.44
CA LEU A 60 -17.84 22.74 -5.02
C LEU A 60 -18.38 21.63 -4.11
N LYS A 61 -19.55 21.07 -4.41
CA LYS A 61 -20.11 19.93 -3.66
C LYS A 61 -19.21 18.70 -3.79
N VAL A 62 -18.79 18.35 -5.01
CA VAL A 62 -17.87 17.22 -5.27
C VAL A 62 -16.55 17.43 -4.55
N HIS A 63 -15.98 18.64 -4.60
CA HIS A 63 -14.74 18.95 -3.91
C HIS A 63 -14.84 18.76 -2.38
N ARG A 64 -15.97 19.16 -1.77
CA ARG A 64 -16.21 18.92 -0.34
C ARG A 64 -16.31 17.44 -0.01
N LEU A 65 -16.93 16.64 -0.86
CA LEU A 65 -17.03 15.19 -0.67
C LEU A 65 -15.66 14.54 -0.78
N TRP A 66 -14.85 14.95 -1.75
CA TRP A 66 -13.46 14.49 -1.89
C TRP A 66 -12.64 14.75 -0.63
N LYS A 67 -12.70 15.98 -0.11
CA LYS A 67 -12.01 16.35 1.14
C LYS A 67 -12.45 15.52 2.35
N LYS A 68 -13.73 15.15 2.42
CA LYS A 68 -14.22 14.24 3.46
C LYS A 68 -13.68 12.83 3.29
N LEU A 69 -13.63 12.31 2.07
CA LEU A 69 -13.11 10.98 1.78
C LEU A 69 -11.62 10.90 2.15
N GLU A 70 -10.83 11.90 1.76
CA GLU A 70 -9.41 12.02 2.10
C GLU A 70 -9.19 12.04 3.62
N SER A 71 -10.04 12.74 4.38
CA SER A 71 -9.98 12.75 5.85
C SER A 71 -10.33 11.39 6.47
N ILE A 72 -11.29 10.65 5.90
CA ILE A 72 -11.64 9.30 6.36
C ILE A 72 -10.50 8.34 6.08
N GLU A 73 -9.92 8.39 4.88
CA GLU A 73 -8.76 7.58 4.50
C GLU A 73 -7.60 7.79 5.46
N GLN A 74 -7.24 9.05 5.77
CA GLN A 74 -6.19 9.37 6.74
C GLN A 74 -6.48 8.80 8.13
N THR A 75 -7.75 8.86 8.58
CA THR A 75 -8.15 8.30 9.87
C THR A 75 -8.00 6.79 9.90
N LEU A 76 -8.43 6.11 8.83
CA LEU A 76 -8.31 4.66 8.69
C LEU A 76 -6.85 4.20 8.63
N MET A 77 -5.97 4.95 7.95
CA MET A 77 -4.54 4.64 7.93
C MET A 77 -3.92 4.77 9.31
N ALA A 78 -4.25 5.84 10.06
CA ALA A 78 -3.77 6.01 11.42
C ALA A 78 -4.27 4.90 12.38
N GLU A 79 -5.52 4.46 12.23
CA GLU A 79 -6.05 3.32 12.98
C GLU A 79 -5.36 2.01 12.57
N ALA A 80 -5.12 1.79 11.28
CA ALA A 80 -4.41 0.62 10.80
C ALA A 80 -2.98 0.57 11.34
N ASP A 81 -2.26 1.69 11.37
CA ASP A 81 -0.92 1.77 11.97
C ASP A 81 -0.94 1.43 13.47
N GLN A 82 -1.95 1.90 14.19
CA GLN A 82 -2.14 1.56 15.60
C GLN A 82 -2.42 0.07 15.81
N VAL A 83 -3.19 -0.55 14.92
CA VAL A 83 -3.53 -1.97 14.97
C VAL A 83 -2.36 -2.84 14.51
N VAL A 84 -1.59 -2.44 13.50
CA VAL A 84 -0.39 -3.17 13.05
C VAL A 84 0.64 -3.26 14.18
N GLY A 85 0.80 -2.20 14.96
CA GLY A 85 1.62 -2.25 16.19
C GLY A 85 1.09 -3.22 17.25
N CYS A 86 -0.21 -3.54 17.24
CA CYS A 86 -0.82 -4.47 18.21
C CYS A 86 -0.89 -5.93 17.69
N VAL A 87 -1.02 -6.14 16.38
CA VAL A 87 -1.41 -7.44 15.81
C VAL A 87 -0.21 -8.33 15.47
N LEU A 88 1.00 -7.75 15.33
CA LEU A 88 2.20 -8.53 15.06
C LEU A 88 3.31 -8.16 16.07
N PRO A 89 3.40 -8.86 17.21
CA PRO A 89 4.36 -8.59 18.28
C PRO A 89 5.82 -8.47 17.79
N VAL A 90 6.13 -9.14 16.68
CA VAL A 90 7.44 -9.16 16.04
C VAL A 90 7.88 -7.79 15.51
N TYR A 91 6.95 -6.90 15.15
CA TYR A 91 7.27 -5.56 14.61
C TYR A 91 7.58 -4.54 15.69
N CYS A 92 7.18 -4.81 16.94
CA CYS A 92 7.47 -3.94 18.08
C CYS A 92 8.72 -4.36 18.84
N LEU A 93 9.45 -5.36 18.34
CA LEU A 93 10.69 -5.78 18.97
C LEU A 93 11.78 -4.73 18.70
N PRO A 94 12.45 -4.23 19.76
CA PRO A 94 13.66 -3.43 19.59
C PRO A 94 14.73 -4.20 18.80
N ASP A 95 15.58 -3.46 18.10
CA ASP A 95 16.65 -4.02 17.27
C ASP A 95 17.59 -4.93 18.08
N GLU A 96 17.78 -4.66 19.38
CA GLU A 96 18.55 -5.51 20.29
C GLU A 96 17.95 -6.90 20.44
N ILE A 97 16.62 -6.98 20.57
CA ILE A 97 15.91 -8.26 20.74
C ILE A 97 15.92 -9.04 19.43
N LEU A 98 15.76 -8.35 18.29
CA LEU A 98 15.89 -8.97 16.97
C LEU A 98 17.30 -9.55 16.76
N ARG A 99 18.36 -8.82 17.12
CA ARG A 99 19.74 -9.30 17.06
C ARG A 99 19.96 -10.55 17.93
N MET A 100 19.37 -10.58 19.14
CA MET A 100 19.43 -11.74 20.02
C MET A 100 18.68 -12.96 19.45
N ILE A 101 17.53 -12.75 18.82
CA ILE A 101 16.82 -13.83 18.11
C ILE A 101 17.68 -14.36 16.96
N PHE A 102 18.30 -13.47 16.18
CA PHE A 102 19.13 -13.86 15.05
C PHE A 102 20.37 -14.66 15.48
N SER A 103 21.03 -14.26 16.58
CA SER A 103 22.19 -15.00 17.09
C SER A 103 21.83 -16.41 17.56
N TRP A 104 20.61 -16.63 18.06
CA TRP A 104 20.13 -17.96 18.42
C TRP A 104 19.63 -18.78 17.23
N ALA A 105 19.09 -18.12 16.19
CA ALA A 105 18.53 -18.78 15.02
C ALA A 105 19.59 -19.39 14.07
N ILE A 106 20.83 -18.87 14.09
CA ILE A 106 21.93 -19.30 13.21
C ILE A 106 22.97 -20.13 13.99
N ILE A 107 22.63 -20.75 15.12
CA ILE A 107 23.58 -21.61 15.82
C ILE A 107 23.71 -22.93 15.05
N PRO A 108 24.88 -23.23 14.45
CA PRO A 108 25.05 -24.38 13.56
C PRO A 108 24.99 -25.73 14.28
N ASP A 109 24.99 -25.73 15.61
CA ASP A 109 25.13 -26.94 16.43
C ASP A 109 23.95 -27.18 17.39
N MET A 110 22.77 -26.60 17.09
CA MET A 110 21.52 -26.88 17.81
C MET A 110 20.95 -28.27 17.44
N THR A 111 21.79 -29.31 17.51
CA THR A 111 21.43 -30.73 17.36
C THR A 111 20.47 -31.24 18.44
N TRP A 112 20.12 -30.39 19.41
CA TRP A 112 19.30 -30.69 20.58
C TRP A 112 17.82 -30.38 20.29
N ILE A 113 17.53 -29.60 19.25
CA ILE A 113 16.19 -29.21 18.80
C ILE A 113 15.96 -29.78 17.39
N ASN A 114 15.97 -31.12 17.27
CA ASN A 114 15.84 -31.86 15.99
C ASN A 114 14.46 -31.72 15.29
N GLN A 115 13.68 -30.68 15.57
CA GLN A 115 12.32 -30.50 15.03
C GLN A 115 12.06 -29.13 14.42
N VAL A 116 12.98 -28.17 14.55
CA VAL A 116 12.84 -26.87 13.89
C VAL A 116 13.97 -26.73 12.89
N PRO A 117 13.68 -26.60 11.58
CA PRO A 117 14.73 -26.26 10.63
C PRO A 117 15.30 -24.91 11.08
N ALA A 118 16.55 -24.92 11.54
CA ALA A 118 17.29 -23.68 11.79
C ALA A 118 17.16 -22.81 10.53
N ALA A 119 17.18 -21.48 10.68
CA ALA A 119 17.22 -20.61 9.52
C ALA A 119 18.49 -20.96 8.76
N GLU A 120 18.35 -21.72 7.66
CA GLU A 120 19.47 -22.34 6.93
C GLU A 120 20.53 -21.32 6.50
N SER A 121 20.15 -20.03 6.47
CA SER A 121 21.05 -18.91 6.25
C SER A 121 20.52 -17.64 6.91
N ALA A 122 21.44 -16.72 7.22
CA ALA A 122 21.12 -15.33 7.56
C ALA A 122 20.23 -14.66 6.50
N ALA A 123 20.39 -15.05 5.23
CA ALA A 123 19.57 -14.57 4.13
C ALA A 123 18.08 -14.94 4.25
N ASN A 124 17.74 -16.03 4.95
CA ASN A 124 16.35 -16.40 5.18
C ASN A 124 15.69 -15.51 6.24
N LEU A 125 16.44 -15.04 7.24
CA LEU A 125 15.94 -14.07 8.22
C LEU A 125 15.60 -12.72 7.55
N ALA A 126 16.42 -12.29 6.60
CA ALA A 126 16.20 -11.05 5.84
C ALA A 126 14.97 -11.08 4.88
N LYS A 127 14.31 -12.24 4.72
CA LYS A 127 13.11 -12.40 3.88
C LYS A 127 11.79 -12.15 4.63
N VAL A 128 11.80 -12.08 5.97
CA VAL A 128 10.58 -12.03 6.78
C VAL A 128 9.80 -10.71 6.57
N CYS A 129 10.43 -9.58 6.82
CA CYS A 129 9.87 -8.24 6.59
C CYS A 129 10.98 -7.21 6.40
N HIS A 130 10.62 -5.95 6.13
CA HIS A 130 11.57 -4.87 5.93
C HIS A 130 12.44 -4.61 7.18
N GLN A 131 11.85 -4.54 8.38
CA GLN A 131 12.60 -4.34 9.62
C GLN A 131 13.62 -5.46 9.87
N TRP A 132 13.22 -6.72 9.69
CA TRP A 132 14.14 -7.86 9.86
C TRP A 132 15.30 -7.79 8.87
N ARG A 133 15.04 -7.38 7.64
CA ARG A 133 16.07 -7.18 6.62
C ARG A 133 17.06 -6.10 7.02
N ASP A 134 16.57 -4.95 7.46
CA ASP A 134 17.42 -3.81 7.82
C ASP A 134 18.31 -4.16 9.02
N VAL A 135 17.73 -4.77 10.06
CA VAL A 135 18.49 -5.23 11.23
C VAL A 135 19.47 -6.35 10.85
N ALA A 136 19.05 -7.31 10.02
CA ALA A 136 19.93 -8.40 9.60
C ALA A 136 21.13 -7.90 8.80
N TYR A 137 20.96 -6.93 7.90
CA TYR A 137 22.08 -6.35 7.15
C TYR A 137 22.97 -5.44 7.99
N ALA A 138 22.41 -4.73 8.97
CA ALA A 138 23.20 -3.94 9.90
C ALA A 138 23.99 -4.81 10.90
N TYR A 139 23.53 -6.02 11.19
CA TYR A 139 24.15 -6.91 12.16
C TYR A 139 25.26 -7.77 11.53
N SER A 140 26.47 -7.23 11.48
CA SER A 140 27.65 -7.84 10.85
C SER A 140 28.00 -9.25 11.34
N GLU A 141 27.71 -9.60 12.61
CA GLU A 141 27.98 -10.94 13.16
C GLU A 141 27.21 -12.06 12.44
N LEU A 142 26.08 -11.76 11.80
CA LEU A 142 25.33 -12.75 11.02
C LEU A 142 26.02 -13.15 9.71
N TRP A 143 26.94 -12.31 9.23
CA TRP A 143 27.57 -12.45 7.92
C TRP A 143 29.03 -12.85 8.02
N THR A 144 29.51 -13.23 9.21
CA THR A 144 30.89 -13.74 9.38
C THR A 144 31.10 -15.06 8.65
N THR A 145 30.02 -15.81 8.41
CA THR A 145 30.04 -17.10 7.72
C THR A 145 28.99 -17.10 6.60
N ILE A 146 29.44 -17.19 5.35
CA ILE A 146 28.57 -17.31 4.18
C ILE A 146 28.75 -18.70 3.60
N SER A 147 27.78 -19.57 3.84
CA SER A 147 27.74 -20.91 3.24
C SER A 147 27.05 -20.82 1.88
N THR A 148 27.81 -20.96 0.81
CA THR A 148 27.25 -21.14 -0.53
C THR A 148 27.11 -22.63 -0.80
N THR A 149 25.88 -23.14 -0.91
CA THR A 149 25.65 -24.42 -1.57
C THR A 149 25.87 -24.17 -3.06
N LEU A 150 27.09 -24.40 -3.53
CA LEU A 150 27.41 -24.41 -4.95
C LEU A 150 27.14 -25.85 -5.45
N PRO A 151 25.96 -26.15 -6.02
CA PRO A 151 25.74 -27.44 -6.68
C PRO A 151 26.76 -27.65 -7.81
N GLU A 152 27.29 -26.56 -8.38
CA GLU A 152 28.32 -26.57 -9.42
C GLU A 152 29.70 -27.03 -8.92
N LEU A 153 30.03 -26.91 -7.63
CA LEU A 153 31.30 -27.44 -7.12
C LEU A 153 31.32 -28.98 -7.10
N HIS A 154 30.17 -29.62 -6.91
CA HIS A 154 30.06 -31.07 -7.08
C HIS A 154 30.27 -31.47 -8.55
N TYR A 155 29.76 -30.67 -9.49
CA TYR A 155 30.03 -30.85 -10.92
C TYR A 155 31.52 -30.66 -11.24
N ILE A 156 32.14 -29.57 -10.81
CA ILE A 156 33.57 -29.29 -11.03
C ILE A 156 34.46 -30.37 -10.39
N ALA A 157 34.16 -30.80 -9.16
CA ALA A 157 34.88 -31.90 -8.48
C ALA A 157 34.68 -33.25 -9.18
N SER A 158 33.52 -33.49 -9.82
CA SER A 158 33.28 -34.71 -10.60
C SER A 158 33.96 -34.70 -11.99
N VAL A 159 34.27 -33.52 -12.53
CA VAL A 159 34.85 -33.33 -13.87
C VAL A 159 36.38 -33.25 -13.83
N LEU A 160 36.97 -32.65 -12.79
CA LEU A 160 38.43 -32.46 -12.66
C LEU A 160 39.31 -33.74 -12.60
N PRO A 161 38.87 -34.90 -12.07
CA PRO A 161 39.70 -36.11 -12.06
C PRO A 161 40.01 -36.65 -13.46
N ARG A 162 39.28 -36.21 -14.49
CA ARG A 162 39.37 -36.76 -15.86
C ARG A 162 40.35 -36.03 -16.77
N SER A 163 40.92 -34.90 -16.35
CA SER A 163 41.79 -34.06 -17.19
C SER A 163 43.27 -34.08 -16.81
N LEU A 164 43.68 -34.93 -15.86
CA LEU A 164 45.06 -35.06 -15.38
C LEU A 164 45.66 -36.46 -15.64
N GLY A 165 45.04 -37.24 -16.54
CA GLY A 165 45.53 -38.53 -17.02
C GLY A 165 45.98 -38.45 -18.47
#